data_AF-A0AAD0T5R9-F1
#
_entry.id   AF-A0AAD0T5R9-F1
#
_cell.length_a   1.000
_cell.length_b   1.000
_cell.length_c   1.000
_cell.angle_alpha   90.00
_cell.angle_beta   90.00
_cell.angle_gamma   90.00
#
_symmetry.space_group_name_H-M   'P 1'
#
loop_
_entity.id
_entity.type
_entity.pdbx_description
1 polymer ?
#
loop_
_entity_poly.entity_id
_entity_poly.type
_entity_poly.pdbx_seq_one_letter_code
_entity_poly.pdbx_strand_id
1 'polypeptide(L)'
;MNTTLIKIILLNLVILFSSVHADELPSKSDIHGLIGLQTAVKSQGSRGTCTMFTAIGMVEHLLIRKQGFLPVELDLSEQWMEYIIMKDKLTEGSSTSKNMRAILDMGVVYEKTWPYSRKKWPSLDEDFPQINIAKKTCGHLVVLPKYLKSCLLGQRDPRLFTMSDYDIAQIDPDFIPIRKESIYLRDTLVSNLFKRKKSYKSRDLNKIKQWLNDGKSVIMGTKLYYGSWNSKKTITHEIQERDKSKWYEGIVGYPEIGTRDRRISSVKGGGHSMILVGYDDDVIVETKMQMEDGSWKEFEYKGVYYFKNSWGVKGFGKKFKLDGVSYPGYGMITQKYAHEFGRFFYID
;
A
#
# COMPACT_ATOMS: atom_id res chain seq x y z
N MET A 1 82.53 2.74 -4.66
CA MET A 1 81.61 1.61 -4.39
C MET A 1 80.33 2.17 -3.79
N ASN A 2 79.18 1.71 -4.30
CA ASN A 2 77.79 2.00 -3.95
C ASN A 2 77.26 3.43 -4.23
N THR A 3 76.65 3.71 -5.40
CA THR A 3 75.23 3.49 -5.79
C THR A 3 74.23 4.04 -4.76
N THR A 4 73.44 5.07 -5.06
CA THR A 4 72.08 4.95 -5.66
C THR A 4 71.63 6.36 -6.09
N LEU A 5 71.55 6.69 -7.38
CA LEU A 5 70.39 6.60 -8.28
C LEU A 5 69.22 7.56 -7.95
N ILE A 6 69.27 8.79 -8.47
CA ILE A 6 68.09 9.65 -8.65
C ILE A 6 67.62 9.43 -10.10
N LYS A 7 66.55 8.65 -10.27
CA LYS A 7 65.81 8.54 -11.54
C LYS A 7 64.62 9.48 -11.48
N ILE A 8 64.66 10.50 -12.33
CA ILE A 8 63.51 11.31 -12.70
C ILE A 8 62.53 10.40 -13.46
N ILE A 9 61.32 10.21 -12.92
CA ILE A 9 60.21 9.60 -13.65
C ILE A 9 59.19 10.71 -13.90
N LEU A 10 59.07 11.12 -15.17
CA LEU A 10 57.92 11.88 -15.66
C LEU A 10 56.67 11.02 -15.47
N LEU A 11 55.78 11.45 -14.59
CA LEU A 11 54.44 10.89 -14.49
C LEU A 11 53.55 11.64 -15.50
N ASN A 12 53.28 10.99 -16.64
CA ASN A 12 52.23 11.42 -17.56
C ASN A 12 50.88 11.25 -16.84
N LEU A 13 50.28 12.36 -16.44
CA LEU A 13 48.93 12.41 -15.92
C LEU A 13 47.95 12.27 -17.10
N VAL A 14 47.62 11.04 -17.46
CA VAL A 14 46.45 10.76 -18.31
C VAL A 14 45.22 10.94 -17.44
N ILE A 15 44.64 12.15 -17.49
CA ILE A 15 43.29 12.39 -16.94
C ILE A 15 42.32 11.69 -17.89
N LEU A 16 41.98 10.44 -17.56
CA LEU A 16 40.78 9.79 -18.09
C LEU A 16 39.59 10.59 -17.54
N PHE A 17 39.05 11.48 -18.37
CA PHE A 17 37.68 11.94 -18.24
C PHE A 17 36.78 10.73 -18.44
N SER A 18 36.53 9.95 -17.38
CA SER A 18 35.32 9.15 -17.30
C SER A 18 34.17 10.13 -17.23
N SER A 19 33.59 10.42 -18.39
CA SER A 19 32.25 10.99 -18.48
C SER A 19 31.36 10.10 -17.64
N VAL A 20 30.92 10.60 -16.49
CA VAL A 20 29.87 9.97 -15.70
C VAL A 20 28.61 10.07 -16.55
N HIS A 21 28.44 9.12 -17.47
CA HIS A 21 27.13 8.81 -18.01
C HIS A 21 26.32 8.40 -16.79
N ALA A 22 25.28 9.18 -16.46
CA ALA A 22 24.25 8.66 -15.58
C ALA A 22 23.74 7.39 -16.26
N ASP A 23 24.05 6.22 -15.70
CA ASP A 23 23.59 4.95 -16.25
C ASP A 23 22.09 5.05 -16.48
N GLU A 24 21.70 4.98 -17.75
CA GLU A 24 20.30 5.00 -18.15
C GLU A 24 19.64 3.76 -17.53
N LEU A 25 18.54 3.95 -16.81
CA LEU A 25 17.85 2.83 -16.17
C LEU A 25 17.34 1.86 -17.25
N PRO A 26 17.39 0.53 -17.04
CA PRO A 26 16.77 -0.43 -17.95
C PRO A 26 15.29 -0.12 -18.19
N SER A 27 14.75 -0.47 -19.37
CA SER A 27 13.33 -0.24 -19.69
C SER A 27 12.36 -1.07 -18.84
N LYS A 28 12.85 -2.14 -18.20
CA LYS A 28 12.09 -3.04 -17.32
C LYS A 28 12.91 -3.35 -16.06
N SER A 29 12.28 -3.27 -14.89
CA SER A 29 12.89 -3.68 -13.61
C SER A 29 12.79 -5.19 -13.37
N ASP A 30 13.52 -5.74 -12.39
CA ASP A 30 13.31 -7.11 -11.88
C ASP A 30 12.01 -7.23 -11.06
N ILE A 31 10.89 -7.38 -11.77
CA ILE A 31 9.55 -7.45 -11.16
C ILE A 31 9.37 -8.77 -10.38
N HIS A 32 9.88 -9.90 -10.91
CA HIS A 32 9.75 -11.19 -10.25
C HIS A 32 10.51 -11.22 -8.92
N GLY A 33 11.74 -10.70 -8.90
CA GLY A 33 12.53 -10.56 -7.68
C GLY A 33 11.83 -9.67 -6.65
N LEU A 34 11.31 -8.52 -7.07
CA LEU A 34 10.63 -7.60 -6.14
C LEU A 34 9.28 -8.12 -5.64
N ILE A 35 8.55 -8.90 -6.43
CA ILE A 35 7.39 -9.69 -5.97
C ILE A 35 7.82 -10.75 -4.95
N GLY A 36 8.97 -11.41 -5.17
CA GLY A 36 9.55 -12.37 -4.23
C GLY A 36 9.90 -11.77 -2.87
N LEU A 37 10.06 -10.45 -2.79
CA LEU A 37 10.26 -9.69 -1.54
C LEU A 37 8.95 -9.19 -0.93
N GLN A 38 7.79 -9.69 -1.36
CA GLN A 38 6.48 -9.39 -0.79
C GLN A 38 5.90 -10.62 -0.08
N THR A 39 5.21 -10.39 1.03
CA THR A 39 4.29 -11.36 1.62
C THR A 39 3.08 -11.63 0.73
N ALA A 40 2.22 -12.57 1.11
CA ALA A 40 1.00 -12.89 0.37
C ALA A 40 0.07 -11.67 0.14
N VAL A 41 -0.77 -11.75 -0.90
CA VAL A 41 -1.82 -10.75 -1.17
C VAL A 41 -2.93 -10.88 -0.13
N LYS A 42 -3.14 -9.81 0.63
CA LYS A 42 -4.18 -9.74 1.67
C LYS A 42 -5.47 -9.09 1.16
N SER A 43 -6.53 -9.12 1.99
CA SER A 43 -7.86 -8.61 1.62
C SER A 43 -8.45 -7.70 2.70
N GLN A 44 -8.53 -6.41 2.40
CA GLN A 44 -9.15 -5.40 3.27
C GLN A 44 -10.66 -5.59 3.44
N GLY A 45 -11.29 -6.42 2.61
CA GLY A 45 -12.73 -6.67 2.65
C GLY A 45 -13.53 -5.39 2.38
N SER A 46 -14.60 -5.19 3.15
CA SER A 46 -15.51 -4.07 2.96
C SER A 46 -15.09 -2.79 3.70
N ARG A 47 -13.82 -2.69 4.11
CA ARG A 47 -13.26 -1.60 4.93
C ARG A 47 -12.36 -0.66 4.13
N GLY A 48 -12.32 0.60 4.54
CA GLY A 48 -11.55 1.69 3.95
C GLY A 48 -10.09 1.74 4.42
N THR A 49 -9.41 0.59 4.46
CA THR A 49 -8.13 0.39 5.17
C THR A 49 -6.92 0.20 4.26
N CYS A 50 -7.03 0.43 2.95
CA CYS A 50 -5.93 0.24 1.97
C CYS A 50 -4.59 0.87 2.41
N THR A 51 -4.61 2.06 3.03
CA THR A 51 -3.39 2.70 3.54
C THR A 51 -2.74 1.95 4.70
N MET A 52 -3.51 1.22 5.52
CA MET A 52 -3.00 0.37 6.60
C MET A 52 -2.37 -0.89 6.01
N PHE A 53 -3.06 -1.54 5.07
CA PHE A 53 -2.54 -2.71 4.33
C PHE A 53 -1.22 -2.40 3.62
N THR A 54 -1.14 -1.26 2.94
CA THR A 54 0.12 -0.85 2.28
C THR A 54 1.21 -0.46 3.25
N ALA A 55 0.89 0.10 4.42
CA ALA A 55 1.87 0.39 5.46
C ALA A 55 2.44 -0.89 6.08
N ILE A 56 1.57 -1.83 6.44
CA ILE A 56 1.99 -3.14 6.97
C ILE A 56 2.76 -3.94 5.93
N GLY A 57 2.28 -4.04 4.68
CA GLY A 57 3.01 -4.70 3.61
C GLY A 57 4.38 -4.07 3.32
N MET A 58 4.53 -2.76 3.50
CA MET A 58 5.83 -2.10 3.39
C MET A 58 6.75 -2.42 4.56
N VAL A 59 6.24 -2.53 5.79
CA VAL A 59 7.04 -3.01 6.93
C VAL A 59 7.52 -4.43 6.69
N GLU A 60 6.64 -5.33 6.25
CA GLU A 60 6.98 -6.71 5.92
C GLU A 60 8.07 -6.75 4.83
N HIS A 61 7.92 -5.96 3.75
CA HIS A 61 8.94 -5.83 2.70
C HIS A 61 10.30 -5.36 3.25
N LEU A 62 10.31 -4.38 4.17
CA LEU A 62 11.55 -3.89 4.78
C LEU A 62 12.21 -4.94 5.68
N LEU A 63 11.43 -5.72 6.44
CA LEU A 63 11.95 -6.80 7.27
C LEU A 63 12.59 -7.89 6.41
N ILE A 64 11.96 -8.28 5.31
CA ILE A 64 12.52 -9.23 4.35
C ILE A 64 13.84 -8.68 3.78
N ARG A 65 13.80 -7.47 3.22
CA ARG A 65 14.94 -6.88 2.49
C ARG A 65 16.13 -6.55 3.38
N LYS A 66 15.89 -6.08 4.61
CA LYS A 66 16.95 -5.55 5.49
C LYS A 66 17.37 -6.48 6.61
N GLN A 67 16.48 -7.35 7.05
CA GLN A 67 16.71 -8.22 8.20
C GLN A 67 16.66 -9.71 7.83
N GLY A 68 16.41 -10.05 6.55
CA GLY A 68 16.54 -11.41 6.04
C GLY A 68 15.39 -12.35 6.38
N PHE A 69 14.23 -11.81 6.80
CA PHE A 69 13.04 -12.63 7.04
C PHE A 69 12.55 -13.30 5.75
N LEU A 70 11.99 -14.51 5.88
CA LEU A 70 11.32 -15.16 4.76
C LEU A 70 9.89 -14.62 4.60
N PRO A 71 9.41 -14.36 3.36
CA PRO A 71 8.06 -13.84 3.14
C PRO A 71 6.93 -14.70 3.72
N VAL A 72 7.14 -16.02 3.81
CA VAL A 72 6.14 -16.98 4.33
C VAL A 72 6.03 -16.98 5.86
N GLU A 73 7.01 -16.41 6.56
CA GLU A 73 7.06 -16.34 8.03
C GLU A 73 6.47 -15.04 8.58
N LEU A 74 6.27 -14.04 7.71
CA LEU A 74 5.75 -12.73 8.09
C LEU A 74 4.28 -12.58 7.72
N ASP A 75 3.46 -12.41 8.75
CA ASP A 75 2.08 -11.97 8.62
C ASP A 75 1.77 -11.02 9.78
N LEU A 76 1.87 -9.72 9.51
CA LEU A 76 1.61 -8.66 10.49
C LEU A 76 0.14 -8.20 10.42
N SER A 77 -0.41 -7.81 11.57
CA SER A 77 -1.82 -7.48 11.71
C SER A 77 -2.17 -6.08 11.20
N GLU A 78 -3.04 -6.02 10.19
CA GLU A 78 -3.69 -4.77 9.82
C GLU A 78 -4.76 -4.33 10.84
N GLN A 79 -5.28 -5.25 11.67
CA GLN A 79 -6.25 -4.91 12.72
C GLN A 79 -5.64 -4.00 13.77
N TRP A 80 -4.42 -4.31 14.20
CA TRP A 80 -3.65 -3.45 15.11
C TRP A 80 -3.38 -2.09 14.48
N MET A 81 -2.93 -2.07 13.22
CA MET A 81 -2.69 -0.84 12.47
C MET A 81 -3.95 0.03 12.37
N GLU A 82 -5.12 -0.59 12.19
CA GLU A 82 -6.38 0.11 12.18
C GLU A 82 -6.75 0.64 13.56
N TYR A 83 -6.65 -0.19 14.61
CA TYR A 83 -6.90 0.23 16.00
C TYR A 83 -6.08 1.47 16.39
N ILE A 84 -4.76 1.45 16.19
CA ILE A 84 -3.88 2.55 16.60
C ILE A 84 -4.17 3.86 15.85
N ILE A 85 -4.72 3.79 14.63
CA ILE A 85 -5.10 4.98 13.87
C ILE A 85 -6.53 5.43 14.22
N MET A 86 -7.45 4.50 14.40
CA MET A 86 -8.87 4.77 14.64
C MET A 86 -9.15 5.24 16.07
N LYS A 87 -8.28 4.91 17.03
CA LYS A 87 -8.45 5.33 18.44
C LYS A 87 -8.60 6.85 18.63
N ASP A 88 -8.04 7.64 17.71
CA ASP A 88 -8.11 9.10 17.71
C ASP A 88 -8.94 9.67 16.55
N LYS A 89 -9.75 8.84 15.86
CA LYS A 89 -10.52 9.26 14.69
C LYS A 89 -12.00 8.93 14.81
N LEU A 90 -12.78 9.72 14.07
CA LEU A 90 -14.23 9.61 13.94
C LEU A 90 -14.66 9.18 12.53
N THR A 91 -13.70 8.90 11.65
CA THR A 91 -13.91 8.43 10.27
C THR A 91 -12.83 7.43 9.87
N GLU A 92 -13.23 6.45 9.06
CA GLU A 92 -12.35 5.42 8.52
C GLU A 92 -11.30 6.01 7.56
N GLY A 93 -10.18 5.31 7.40
CA GLY A 93 -9.09 5.68 6.50
C GLY A 93 -7.96 6.48 7.15
N SER A 94 -6.85 6.62 6.44
CA SER A 94 -5.63 7.27 6.95
C SER A 94 -4.77 7.82 5.81
N SER A 95 -3.51 8.13 6.11
CA SER A 95 -2.48 8.44 5.12
C SER A 95 -1.22 7.62 5.42
N THR A 96 -0.45 7.30 4.37
CA THR A 96 0.81 6.55 4.48
C THR A 96 1.74 7.15 5.52
N SER A 97 2.01 8.45 5.48
CA SER A 97 2.93 9.10 6.43
C SER A 97 2.45 9.05 7.88
N LYS A 98 1.13 9.11 8.12
CA LYS A 98 0.58 8.93 9.48
C LYS A 98 0.79 7.50 9.95
N ASN A 99 0.51 6.52 9.08
CA ASN A 99 0.64 5.11 9.40
C ASN A 99 2.10 4.74 9.72
N MET A 100 3.05 5.13 8.87
CA MET A 100 4.47 4.82 9.10
C MET A 100 5.02 5.43 10.39
N ARG A 101 4.54 6.61 10.81
CA ARG A 101 4.93 7.16 12.13
C ARG A 101 4.30 6.39 13.27
N ALA A 102 3.01 6.06 13.18
CA ALA A 102 2.33 5.28 14.20
C ALA A 102 2.99 3.91 14.41
N ILE A 103 3.49 3.28 13.35
CA ILE A 103 4.29 2.05 13.42
C ILE A 103 5.58 2.24 14.24
N LEU A 104 6.32 3.34 14.03
CA LEU A 104 7.51 3.64 14.84
C LEU A 104 7.16 3.96 16.31
N ASP A 105 6.00 4.60 16.55
CA ASP A 105 5.57 5.00 17.90
C ASP A 105 5.00 3.82 18.71
N MET A 106 4.23 2.94 18.05
CA MET A 106 3.36 1.95 18.69
C MET A 106 3.64 0.50 18.27
N GLY A 107 4.60 0.28 17.36
CA GLY A 107 4.96 -1.05 16.89
C GLY A 107 3.94 -1.70 15.98
N VAL A 108 4.10 -3.02 15.85
CA VAL A 108 3.26 -3.92 15.06
C VAL A 108 2.94 -5.16 15.91
N VAL A 109 1.94 -5.94 15.51
CA VAL A 109 1.67 -7.25 16.10
C VAL A 109 1.53 -8.27 14.97
N TYR A 110 1.68 -9.55 15.27
CA TYR A 110 1.41 -10.59 14.28
C TYR A 110 -0.09 -10.75 14.05
N GLU A 111 -0.48 -11.14 12.84
CA GLU A 111 -1.87 -11.44 12.48
C GLU A 111 -2.47 -12.53 13.37
N LYS A 112 -1.66 -13.53 13.77
CA LYS A 112 -2.08 -14.57 14.72
C LYS A 112 -2.49 -14.02 16.09
N THR A 113 -1.91 -12.89 16.50
CA THR A 113 -2.14 -12.28 17.82
C THR A 113 -3.38 -11.40 17.80
N TRP A 114 -3.61 -10.67 16.70
CA TRP A 114 -4.87 -9.95 16.50
C TRP A 114 -5.34 -10.02 15.04
N PRO A 115 -6.17 -11.02 14.69
CA PRO A 115 -6.61 -11.21 13.32
C PRO A 115 -7.47 -10.06 12.77
N TYR A 116 -7.30 -9.76 11.50
CA TYR A 116 -8.06 -8.74 10.79
C TYR A 116 -9.53 -9.11 10.55
N SER A 117 -10.43 -8.27 11.06
CA SER A 117 -11.84 -8.36 10.71
C SER A 117 -12.14 -7.59 9.44
N ARG A 118 -12.63 -8.30 8.42
CA ARG A 118 -12.99 -7.74 7.11
C ARG A 118 -14.32 -6.99 7.10
N LYS A 119 -15.06 -6.98 8.22
CA LYS A 119 -16.42 -6.45 8.33
C LYS A 119 -16.42 -5.12 9.07
N LYS A 120 -17.32 -4.22 8.65
CA LYS A 120 -17.56 -2.94 9.31
C LYS A 120 -18.52 -3.13 10.48
N TRP A 121 -18.35 -2.32 11.53
CA TRP A 121 -19.34 -2.11 12.58
C TRP A 121 -19.93 -0.71 12.39
N PRO A 122 -21.07 -0.56 11.68
CA PRO A 122 -21.60 0.76 11.30
C PRO A 122 -22.13 1.55 12.51
N SER A 123 -22.93 0.89 13.35
CA SER A 123 -23.54 1.46 14.56
C SER A 123 -23.86 0.32 15.55
N LEU A 124 -24.41 0.64 16.72
CA LEU A 124 -24.95 -0.38 17.65
C LEU A 124 -26.46 -0.58 17.50
N ASP A 125 -27.10 0.20 16.64
CA ASP A 125 -28.55 0.25 16.45
C ASP A 125 -29.01 -0.45 15.16
N GLU A 126 -28.09 -0.69 14.23
CA GLU A 126 -28.36 -1.42 12.99
C GLU A 126 -28.10 -2.92 13.13
N ASP A 127 -28.92 -3.75 12.46
CA ASP A 127 -28.65 -5.18 12.36
C ASP A 127 -27.59 -5.46 11.29
N PHE A 128 -26.54 -6.19 11.69
CA PHE A 128 -25.49 -6.67 10.80
C PHE A 128 -24.83 -7.93 11.40
N PRO A 129 -24.15 -8.76 10.59
CA PRO A 129 -23.70 -10.09 11.03
C PRO A 129 -22.77 -10.17 12.27
N GLN A 130 -22.23 -9.03 12.74
CA GLN A 130 -21.32 -8.97 13.90
C GLN A 130 -21.85 -8.05 15.02
N ILE A 131 -23.14 -7.69 15.01
CA ILE A 131 -23.70 -6.74 15.98
C ILE A 131 -23.50 -7.19 17.43
N ASN A 132 -23.67 -8.47 17.74
CA ASN A 132 -23.50 -8.98 19.10
C ASN A 132 -22.06 -8.85 19.59
N ILE A 133 -21.08 -9.04 18.69
CA ILE A 133 -19.66 -8.83 19.00
C ILE A 133 -19.41 -7.33 19.22
N ALA A 134 -19.93 -6.47 18.33
CA ALA A 134 -19.78 -5.02 18.46
C ALA A 134 -20.40 -4.48 19.77
N LYS A 135 -21.59 -4.95 20.16
CA LYS A 135 -22.24 -4.61 21.42
C LYS A 135 -21.43 -5.09 22.62
N LYS A 136 -20.91 -6.32 22.59
CA LYS A 136 -20.03 -6.84 23.66
C LYS A 136 -18.74 -6.02 23.79
N THR A 137 -18.14 -5.62 22.67
CA THR A 137 -16.84 -4.93 22.65
C THR A 137 -16.93 -3.42 22.89
N CYS A 138 -18.00 -2.76 22.43
CA CYS A 138 -18.11 -1.29 22.44
C CYS A 138 -19.34 -0.77 23.19
N GLY A 139 -20.26 -1.63 23.64
CA GLY A 139 -21.55 -1.23 24.22
C GLY A 139 -21.44 -0.40 25.51
N HIS A 140 -20.39 -0.61 26.29
CA HIS A 140 -20.12 0.20 27.49
C HIS A 140 -19.75 1.66 27.17
N LEU A 141 -19.50 1.99 25.89
CA LEU A 141 -19.16 3.34 25.43
C LEU A 141 -20.36 4.13 24.92
N VAL A 142 -21.59 3.62 25.01
CA VAL A 142 -22.81 4.29 24.47
C VAL A 142 -22.97 5.73 24.99
N VAL A 143 -22.65 5.96 26.26
CA VAL A 143 -22.70 7.30 26.88
C VAL A 143 -21.47 8.17 26.57
N LEU A 144 -20.52 7.65 25.78
CA LEU A 144 -19.28 8.30 25.37
C LEU A 144 -19.15 8.32 23.84
N PRO A 145 -19.94 9.13 23.11
CA PRO A 145 -20.11 9.00 21.65
C PRO A 145 -18.80 9.05 20.84
N LYS A 146 -17.83 9.87 21.27
CA LYS A 146 -16.50 9.95 20.64
C LYS A 146 -15.78 8.60 20.70
N TYR A 147 -15.72 7.99 21.88
CA TYR A 147 -15.05 6.71 22.10
C TYR A 147 -15.81 5.55 21.48
N LEU A 148 -17.14 5.56 21.52
CA LEU A 148 -17.96 4.57 20.82
C LEU A 148 -17.62 4.57 19.33
N LYS A 149 -17.58 5.74 18.69
CA LYS A 149 -17.29 5.84 17.26
C LYS A 149 -15.89 5.34 16.92
N SER A 150 -14.89 5.71 17.72
CA SER A 150 -13.52 5.18 17.56
C SER A 150 -13.45 3.67 17.82
N CYS A 151 -14.22 3.15 18.77
CA CYS A 151 -14.31 1.72 19.06
C CYS A 151 -14.95 0.93 17.91
N LEU A 152 -16.03 1.43 17.30
CA LEU A 152 -16.66 0.79 16.15
C LEU A 152 -15.72 0.74 14.93
N LEU A 153 -14.90 1.78 14.76
CA LEU A 153 -13.90 1.85 13.69
C LEU A 153 -12.67 0.96 13.97
N GLY A 154 -12.09 1.04 15.17
CA GLY A 154 -10.89 0.26 15.56
C GLY A 154 -11.20 -1.16 16.04
N GLN A 155 -12.49 -1.45 16.26
CA GLN A 155 -13.05 -2.70 16.78
C GLN A 155 -12.51 -3.12 18.14
N ARG A 156 -12.22 -2.12 18.98
CA ARG A 156 -11.75 -2.28 20.36
C ARG A 156 -11.84 -0.95 21.08
N ASP A 157 -11.98 -0.97 22.41
CA ASP A 157 -12.03 0.27 23.19
C ASP A 157 -10.71 1.07 23.03
N PRO A 158 -10.77 2.32 22.52
CA PRO A 158 -9.59 3.13 22.26
C PRO A 158 -8.82 3.53 23.53
N ARG A 159 -9.46 3.45 24.71
CA ARG A 159 -8.86 3.85 26.00
C ARG A 159 -7.92 2.78 26.57
N LEU A 160 -8.05 1.52 26.11
CA LEU A 160 -7.23 0.39 26.60
C LEU A 160 -5.74 0.67 26.45
N PHE A 161 -5.33 1.40 25.41
CA PHE A 161 -3.92 1.68 25.18
C PHE A 161 -3.25 2.45 26.34
N THR A 162 -3.98 3.35 26.99
CA THR A 162 -3.48 4.20 28.09
C THR A 162 -3.80 3.67 29.49
N MET A 163 -4.58 2.59 29.59
CA MET A 163 -4.98 2.00 30.87
C MET A 163 -3.86 1.16 31.49
N SER A 164 -3.90 0.97 32.81
CA SER A 164 -3.02 0.02 33.50
C SER A 164 -3.34 -1.42 33.09
N ASP A 165 -2.39 -2.35 33.21
CA ASP A 165 -2.67 -3.78 33.00
C ASP A 165 -3.78 -4.29 33.94
N TYR A 166 -3.88 -3.72 35.15
CA TYR A 166 -4.94 -4.05 36.11
C TYR A 166 -6.33 -3.67 35.58
N ASP A 167 -6.49 -2.43 35.09
CA ASP A 167 -7.78 -1.96 34.56
C ASP A 167 -8.17 -2.72 33.28
N ILE A 168 -7.19 -3.00 32.42
CA ILE A 168 -7.42 -3.79 31.21
C ILE A 168 -7.86 -5.20 31.57
N ALA A 169 -7.28 -5.84 32.59
CA ALA A 169 -7.68 -7.19 32.99
C ALA A 169 -9.17 -7.28 33.40
N GLN A 170 -9.77 -6.19 33.87
CA GLN A 170 -11.19 -6.14 34.25
C GLN A 170 -12.13 -5.90 33.06
N ILE A 171 -11.66 -5.22 32.01
CA ILE A 171 -12.49 -4.80 30.87
C ILE A 171 -12.26 -5.72 29.67
N ASP A 172 -11.00 -6.00 29.38
CA ASP A 172 -10.55 -6.64 28.15
C ASP A 172 -9.17 -7.31 28.31
N PRO A 173 -9.07 -8.42 29.06
CA PRO A 173 -7.79 -9.07 29.38
C PRO A 173 -6.99 -9.51 28.14
N ASP A 174 -7.68 -9.84 27.05
CA ASP A 174 -7.07 -10.24 25.77
C ASP A 174 -6.23 -9.11 25.13
N PHE A 175 -6.45 -7.84 25.53
CA PHE A 175 -5.67 -6.72 25.00
C PHE A 175 -4.26 -6.63 25.60
N ILE A 176 -4.03 -7.19 26.79
CA ILE A 176 -2.72 -7.18 27.46
C ILE A 176 -1.63 -7.85 26.61
N PRO A 177 -1.79 -9.11 26.14
CA PRO A 177 -0.77 -9.76 25.31
C PRO A 177 -0.57 -9.04 23.97
N ILE A 178 -1.62 -8.49 23.37
CA ILE A 178 -1.54 -7.68 22.14
C ILE A 178 -0.63 -6.46 22.35
N ARG A 179 -0.87 -5.70 23.43
CA ARG A 179 -0.07 -4.51 23.76
C ARG A 179 1.37 -4.85 24.12
N LYS A 180 1.60 -5.96 24.82
CA LYS A 180 2.95 -6.43 25.16
C LYS A 180 3.73 -6.85 23.91
N GLU A 181 3.09 -7.58 22.99
CA GLU A 181 3.70 -7.92 21.70
C GLU A 181 4.03 -6.66 20.89
N SER A 182 3.13 -5.67 20.86
CA SER A 182 3.38 -4.45 20.08
C SER A 182 4.57 -3.66 20.57
N ILE A 183 4.73 -3.52 21.89
CA ILE A 183 5.90 -2.89 22.52
C ILE A 183 7.17 -3.70 22.21
N TYR A 184 7.12 -5.02 22.37
CA TYR A 184 8.26 -5.90 22.12
C TYR A 184 8.73 -5.82 20.65
N LEU A 185 7.81 -5.95 19.68
CA LEU A 185 8.16 -5.89 18.25
C LEU A 185 8.53 -4.47 17.81
N ARG A 186 7.99 -3.42 18.45
CA ARG A 186 8.46 -2.05 18.24
C ARG A 186 9.95 -1.96 18.52
N ASP A 187 10.36 -2.41 19.70
CA ASP A 187 11.72 -2.21 20.20
C ASP A 187 12.71 -3.12 19.49
N THR A 188 12.30 -4.36 19.15
CA THR A 188 13.18 -5.38 18.56
C THR A 188 13.21 -5.40 17.04
N LEU A 189 12.10 -5.11 16.34
CA LEU A 189 12.03 -5.23 14.88
C LEU A 189 11.92 -3.88 14.15
N VAL A 190 11.19 -2.92 14.72
CA VAL A 190 10.69 -1.76 13.96
C VAL A 190 11.46 -0.47 14.25
N SER A 191 11.95 -0.27 15.47
CA SER A 191 12.50 1.00 16.00
C SER A 191 13.52 1.67 15.07
N ASN A 192 14.34 0.88 14.38
CA ASN A 192 15.38 1.35 13.46
C ASN A 192 15.17 0.86 12.01
N LEU A 193 14.00 0.31 11.68
CA LEU A 193 13.75 -0.32 10.37
C LEU A 193 13.74 0.70 9.22
N PHE A 194 13.28 1.92 9.48
CA PHE A 194 13.25 3.04 8.53
C PHE A 194 13.32 4.39 9.25
N LYS A 195 13.77 5.43 8.54
CA LYS A 195 13.97 6.75 9.15
C LYS A 195 12.66 7.48 9.39
N ARG A 196 12.44 7.99 10.61
CA ARG A 196 11.29 8.87 10.91
C ARG A 196 11.30 10.12 10.04
N LYS A 197 10.18 10.39 9.33
CA LYS A 197 9.96 11.61 8.56
C LYS A 197 8.59 12.24 8.82
N LYS A 198 8.51 13.58 8.68
CA LYS A 198 7.22 14.31 8.67
C LYS A 198 6.37 13.95 7.45
N SER A 199 7.00 13.62 6.34
CA SER A 199 6.35 13.08 5.16
C SER A 199 7.29 12.14 4.44
N TYR A 200 6.77 10.98 4.02
CA TYR A 200 7.47 10.03 3.16
C TYR A 200 7.15 10.26 1.68
N LYS A 201 6.27 11.23 1.37
CA LYS A 201 5.91 11.56 -0.01
C LYS A 201 7.15 11.99 -0.79
N SER A 202 7.44 11.33 -1.90
CA SER A 202 8.40 11.79 -2.89
C SER A 202 7.78 12.85 -3.79
N ARG A 203 8.57 13.87 -4.13
CA ARG A 203 8.26 14.83 -5.21
C ARG A 203 9.06 14.54 -6.47
N ASP A 204 10.05 13.66 -6.36
CA ASP A 204 10.93 13.28 -7.45
C ASP A 204 10.37 12.01 -8.08
N LEU A 205 9.74 12.17 -9.25
CA LEU A 205 9.13 11.07 -10.00
C LEU A 205 10.20 10.23 -10.71
N ASN A 206 11.37 10.81 -11.02
CA ASN A 206 12.45 10.10 -11.70
C ASN A 206 13.05 9.02 -10.80
N LYS A 207 13.04 9.25 -9.48
CA LYS A 207 13.52 8.27 -8.49
C LYS A 207 12.63 7.04 -8.31
N ILE A 208 11.39 7.05 -8.78
CA ILE A 208 10.48 5.91 -8.60
C ILE A 208 11.04 4.67 -9.28
N LYS A 209 11.44 4.79 -10.55
CA LYS A 209 12.05 3.69 -11.32
C LYS A 209 13.39 3.26 -10.72
N GLN A 210 14.21 4.23 -10.29
CA GLN A 210 15.47 3.93 -9.61
C GLN A 210 15.26 3.06 -8.37
N TRP A 211 14.30 3.42 -7.49
CA TRP A 211 14.02 2.61 -6.30
C TRP A 211 13.52 1.22 -6.64
N LEU A 212 12.65 1.08 -7.65
CA LEU A 212 12.16 -0.22 -8.09
C LEU A 212 13.31 -1.08 -8.67
N ASN A 213 14.25 -0.49 -9.40
CA ASN A 213 15.46 -1.18 -9.87
C ASN A 213 16.38 -1.60 -8.72
N ASP A 214 16.49 -0.78 -7.68
CA ASP A 214 17.26 -1.11 -6.47
C ASP A 214 16.60 -2.20 -5.60
N GLY A 215 15.51 -2.83 -6.05
CA GLY A 215 14.76 -3.81 -5.27
C GLY A 215 13.97 -3.20 -4.11
N LYS A 216 13.60 -1.91 -4.20
CA LYS A 216 12.88 -1.18 -3.17
C LYS A 216 11.46 -0.85 -3.62
N SER A 217 10.47 -1.48 -3.00
CA SER A 217 9.08 -1.18 -3.28
C SER A 217 8.70 0.26 -2.89
N VAL A 218 7.70 0.81 -3.59
CA VAL A 218 7.21 2.18 -3.38
C VAL A 218 5.71 2.12 -3.11
N ILE A 219 5.21 2.82 -2.09
CA ILE A 219 3.75 2.94 -1.93
C ILE A 219 3.26 4.00 -2.90
N MET A 220 2.19 3.69 -3.65
CA MET A 220 1.47 4.67 -4.46
C MET A 220 0.06 4.84 -3.92
N GLY A 221 -0.26 6.06 -3.48
CA GLY A 221 -1.63 6.49 -3.24
C GLY A 221 -2.21 7.14 -4.50
N THR A 222 -3.45 6.87 -4.85
CA THR A 222 -4.12 7.48 -6.02
C THR A 222 -5.61 7.67 -5.77
N LYS A 223 -6.27 8.48 -6.60
CA LYS A 223 -7.73 8.47 -6.73
C LYS A 223 -8.16 7.27 -7.58
N LEU A 224 -9.33 6.69 -7.32
CA LEU A 224 -9.92 5.65 -8.17
C LEU A 224 -10.81 6.28 -9.25
N TYR A 225 -10.47 5.98 -10.49
CA TYR A 225 -11.29 6.28 -11.67
C TYR A 225 -11.99 4.99 -12.10
N TYR A 226 -13.29 4.87 -11.79
CA TYR A 226 -13.95 3.57 -11.78
C TYR A 226 -14.02 2.89 -13.15
N GLY A 227 -14.15 3.66 -14.24
CA GLY A 227 -14.07 3.15 -15.61
C GLY A 227 -12.67 2.63 -15.92
N SER A 228 -11.64 3.42 -15.66
CA SER A 228 -10.22 3.07 -15.86
C SER A 228 -9.81 1.83 -15.07
N TRP A 229 -10.38 1.65 -13.88
CA TRP A 229 -10.15 0.49 -13.01
C TRP A 229 -11.05 -0.70 -13.33
N ASN A 230 -11.95 -0.61 -14.31
CA ASN A 230 -12.92 -1.66 -14.65
C ASN A 230 -13.78 -2.10 -13.45
N SER A 231 -14.07 -1.15 -12.55
CA SER A 231 -14.76 -1.39 -11.28
C SER A 231 -16.25 -1.61 -11.48
N LYS A 232 -16.88 -2.42 -10.63
CA LYS A 232 -18.34 -2.57 -10.60
C LYS A 232 -19.09 -1.24 -10.42
N LYS A 233 -18.43 -0.24 -9.82
CA LYS A 233 -18.98 1.10 -9.62
C LYS A 233 -19.23 1.86 -10.93
N THR A 234 -18.66 1.41 -12.06
CA THR A 234 -19.01 1.96 -13.38
C THR A 234 -20.50 1.83 -13.67
N ILE A 235 -21.12 0.71 -13.27
CA ILE A 235 -22.56 0.48 -13.43
C ILE A 235 -23.34 1.30 -12.40
N THR A 236 -22.92 1.26 -11.13
CA THR A 236 -23.58 1.99 -10.03
C THR A 236 -23.62 3.51 -10.23
N HIS A 237 -22.68 4.06 -11.00
CA HIS A 237 -22.59 5.49 -11.26
C HIS A 237 -22.84 5.84 -12.71
N GLU A 238 -23.34 4.90 -13.52
CA GLU A 238 -23.67 5.09 -14.93
C GLU A 238 -22.52 5.79 -15.67
N ILE A 239 -21.32 5.22 -15.57
CA ILE A 239 -20.12 5.77 -16.21
C ILE A 239 -19.97 5.19 -17.62
N GLN A 240 -19.89 3.86 -17.70
CA GLN A 240 -19.75 3.09 -18.94
C GLN A 240 -20.04 1.61 -18.65
N GLU A 241 -20.18 0.80 -19.69
CA GLU A 241 -20.19 -0.65 -19.55
C GLU A 241 -18.86 -1.15 -18.94
N ARG A 242 -18.94 -2.22 -18.15
CA ARG A 242 -17.80 -2.78 -17.44
C ARG A 242 -17.09 -3.85 -18.25
N ASP A 243 -15.80 -3.66 -18.52
CA ASP A 243 -14.93 -4.72 -19.01
C ASP A 243 -14.49 -5.64 -17.84
N LYS A 244 -15.16 -6.80 -17.71
CA LYS A 244 -14.81 -7.77 -16.67
C LYS A 244 -13.48 -8.48 -16.94
N SER A 245 -13.04 -8.59 -18.20
CA SER A 245 -11.78 -9.27 -18.53
C SER A 245 -10.61 -8.46 -18.02
N LYS A 246 -10.54 -7.18 -18.37
CA LYS A 246 -9.51 -6.24 -17.89
C LYS A 246 -9.50 -6.13 -16.36
N TRP A 247 -10.66 -6.18 -15.71
CA TRP A 247 -10.73 -6.27 -14.24
C TRP A 247 -10.05 -7.52 -13.68
N TYR A 248 -10.32 -8.69 -14.26
CA TYR A 248 -9.72 -9.95 -13.81
C TYR A 248 -8.25 -10.08 -14.18
N GLU A 249 -7.83 -9.50 -15.30
CA GLU A 249 -6.44 -9.37 -15.71
C GLU A 249 -5.68 -8.33 -14.89
N GLY A 250 -6.36 -7.49 -14.12
CA GLY A 250 -5.72 -6.50 -13.26
C GLY A 250 -5.18 -5.29 -14.03
N ILE A 251 -5.78 -4.95 -15.17
CA ILE A 251 -5.34 -3.83 -16.02
C ILE A 251 -6.08 -2.56 -15.62
N VAL A 252 -5.31 -1.50 -15.37
CA VAL A 252 -5.81 -0.15 -15.09
C VAL A 252 -5.35 0.80 -16.18
N GLY A 253 -6.33 1.35 -16.90
CA GLY A 253 -6.13 2.33 -17.98
C GLY A 253 -5.96 3.76 -17.46
N TYR A 254 -6.18 4.72 -18.36
CA TYR A 254 -6.11 6.14 -18.05
C TYR A 254 -7.45 6.87 -18.30
N PRO A 255 -7.95 7.70 -17.37
CA PRO A 255 -9.21 8.42 -17.52
C PRO A 255 -9.04 9.64 -18.44
N GLU A 256 -9.27 9.44 -19.74
CA GLU A 256 -9.07 10.51 -20.73
C GLU A 256 -9.95 11.73 -20.51
N ILE A 257 -9.42 12.89 -20.88
CA ILE A 257 -10.15 14.15 -20.84
C ILE A 257 -11.35 14.02 -21.79
N GLY A 258 -12.54 14.46 -21.33
CA GLY A 258 -13.79 14.32 -22.08
C GLY A 258 -14.45 12.95 -21.99
N THR A 259 -13.95 12.05 -21.13
CA THR A 259 -14.66 10.80 -20.79
C THR A 259 -15.60 10.98 -19.61
N ARG A 260 -16.69 10.20 -19.60
CA ARG A 260 -17.61 10.13 -18.46
C ARG A 260 -16.89 9.70 -17.18
N ASP A 261 -15.91 8.80 -17.29
CA ASP A 261 -15.12 8.34 -16.15
C ASP A 261 -14.33 9.47 -15.52
N ARG A 262 -13.67 10.30 -16.34
CA ARG A 262 -12.91 11.46 -15.86
C ARG A 262 -13.80 12.41 -15.08
N ARG A 263 -14.97 12.79 -15.61
CA ARG A 263 -15.89 13.70 -14.91
C ARG A 263 -16.51 13.07 -13.65
N ILE A 264 -17.08 11.87 -13.75
CA ILE A 264 -17.85 11.27 -12.65
C ILE A 264 -16.92 10.81 -11.53
N SER A 265 -15.84 10.10 -11.87
CA SER A 265 -14.92 9.57 -10.87
C SER A 265 -13.99 10.63 -10.29
N SER A 266 -13.74 11.75 -10.98
CA SER A 266 -13.05 12.89 -10.34
C SER A 266 -13.84 13.51 -9.18
N VAL A 267 -15.15 13.24 -9.07
CA VAL A 267 -15.97 13.66 -7.93
C VAL A 267 -16.22 12.48 -6.98
N LYS A 268 -16.71 11.35 -7.51
CA LYS A 268 -17.16 10.19 -6.73
C LYS A 268 -16.06 9.17 -6.39
N GLY A 269 -14.89 9.31 -7.00
CA GLY A 269 -13.75 8.41 -6.81
C GLY A 269 -13.16 8.50 -5.41
N GLY A 270 -13.05 7.36 -4.72
CA GLY A 270 -12.35 7.27 -3.44
C GLY A 270 -10.83 7.31 -3.62
N GLY A 271 -10.10 7.60 -2.54
CA GLY A 271 -8.66 7.36 -2.49
C GLY A 271 -8.36 5.86 -2.35
N HIS A 272 -7.23 5.42 -2.91
CA HIS A 272 -6.73 4.05 -2.83
C HIS A 272 -5.21 4.05 -2.69
N SER A 273 -4.67 2.97 -2.12
CA SER A 273 -3.23 2.81 -1.88
C SER A 273 -2.81 1.41 -2.29
N MET A 274 -1.67 1.31 -2.97
CA MET A 274 -1.06 0.03 -3.39
C MET A 274 0.48 0.08 -3.24
N ILE A 275 1.12 -1.09 -3.32
CA ILE A 275 2.59 -1.20 -3.30
C ILE A 275 3.06 -1.48 -4.73
N LEU A 276 3.90 -0.62 -5.28
CA LEU A 276 4.57 -0.83 -6.56
C LEU A 276 5.71 -1.83 -6.40
N VAL A 277 5.78 -2.76 -7.34
CA VAL A 277 6.73 -3.90 -7.35
C VAL A 277 7.48 -4.01 -8.67
N GLY A 278 7.44 -2.98 -9.50
CA GLY A 278 8.25 -2.88 -10.70
C GLY A 278 7.61 -2.00 -11.76
N TYR A 279 8.30 -1.85 -12.88
CA TYR A 279 7.84 -1.16 -14.07
C TYR A 279 8.34 -1.87 -15.32
N ASP A 280 7.66 -1.57 -16.42
CA ASP A 280 8.03 -1.97 -17.77
C ASP A 280 7.57 -0.86 -18.72
N ASP A 281 8.53 -0.26 -19.41
CA ASP A 281 8.33 0.87 -20.31
C ASP A 281 7.80 0.45 -21.68
N ASP A 282 7.87 -0.83 -22.01
CA ASP A 282 7.55 -1.35 -23.34
C ASP A 282 6.14 -1.94 -23.45
N VAL A 283 5.50 -2.26 -22.31
CA VAL A 283 4.11 -2.73 -22.28
C VAL A 283 3.15 -1.68 -22.82
N ILE A 284 2.27 -2.12 -23.71
CA ILE A 284 1.18 -1.32 -24.28
C ILE A 284 -0.14 -1.70 -23.61
N VAL A 285 -0.85 -0.71 -23.07
CA VAL A 285 -2.19 -0.87 -22.50
C VAL A 285 -3.20 -0.21 -23.42
N GLU A 286 -4.02 -1.04 -24.06
CA GLU A 286 -5.20 -0.62 -24.80
C GLU A 286 -6.43 -0.58 -23.90
N THR A 287 -7.18 0.51 -24.00
CA THR A 287 -8.43 0.73 -23.28
C THR A 287 -9.51 1.32 -24.18
N LYS A 288 -10.77 1.03 -23.84
CA LYS A 288 -11.95 1.57 -24.51
C LYS A 288 -12.82 2.30 -23.51
N MET A 289 -13.16 3.55 -23.79
CA MET A 289 -13.89 4.41 -22.85
C MET A 289 -15.06 5.11 -23.52
N GLN A 290 -16.11 5.35 -22.73
CA GLN A 290 -17.25 6.13 -23.19
C GLN A 290 -17.00 7.63 -22.98
N MET A 291 -17.15 8.38 -24.06
CA MET A 291 -17.04 9.83 -24.10
C MET A 291 -18.32 10.49 -23.56
N GLU A 292 -18.28 11.79 -23.27
CA GLU A 292 -19.45 12.54 -22.78
C GLU A 292 -20.62 12.57 -23.78
N ASP A 293 -20.34 12.52 -25.09
CA ASP A 293 -21.36 12.46 -26.15
C ASP A 293 -21.97 11.05 -26.33
N GLY A 294 -21.54 10.08 -25.50
CA GLY A 294 -22.00 8.69 -25.54
C GLY A 294 -21.22 7.80 -26.53
N SER A 295 -20.37 8.37 -27.38
CA SER A 295 -19.50 7.61 -28.29
C SER A 295 -18.45 6.81 -27.53
N TRP A 296 -17.93 5.76 -28.16
CA TRP A 296 -16.82 4.97 -27.64
C TRP A 296 -15.54 5.29 -28.39
N LYS A 297 -14.44 5.49 -27.65
CA LYS A 297 -13.10 5.69 -28.21
C LYS A 297 -12.11 4.73 -27.59
N GLU A 298 -11.14 4.34 -28.42
CA GLU A 298 -10.04 3.46 -28.04
C GLU A 298 -8.78 4.32 -27.84
N PHE A 299 -8.00 3.95 -26.82
CA PHE A 299 -6.80 4.67 -26.40
C PHE A 299 -5.70 3.68 -26.08
N GLU A 300 -4.47 4.08 -26.40
CA GLU A 300 -3.27 3.30 -26.18
C GLU A 300 -2.28 4.07 -25.30
N TYR A 301 -1.65 3.36 -24.35
CA TYR A 301 -0.61 3.90 -23.49
C TYR A 301 0.58 2.96 -23.39
N LYS A 302 1.76 3.50 -23.69
CA LYS A 302 3.02 2.80 -23.48
C LYS A 302 3.56 3.03 -22.06
N GLY A 303 4.01 1.96 -21.42
CA GLY A 303 4.62 1.95 -20.10
C GLY A 303 3.65 1.73 -18.94
N VAL A 304 4.00 0.80 -18.04
CA VAL A 304 3.24 0.46 -16.84
C VAL A 304 4.08 0.41 -15.57
N TYR A 305 3.43 0.56 -14.42
CA TYR A 305 3.91 0.04 -13.14
C TYR A 305 3.12 -1.21 -12.77
N TYR A 306 3.80 -2.18 -12.16
CA TYR A 306 3.19 -3.35 -11.55
C TYR A 306 2.97 -3.11 -10.06
N PHE A 307 1.87 -3.62 -9.51
CA PHE A 307 1.54 -3.38 -8.12
C PHE A 307 0.87 -4.58 -7.43
N LYS A 308 1.15 -4.71 -6.13
CA LYS A 308 0.42 -5.56 -5.18
C LYS A 308 -0.77 -4.78 -4.63
N ASN A 309 -1.97 -5.35 -4.76
CA ASN A 309 -3.21 -4.76 -4.22
C ASN A 309 -3.60 -5.41 -2.87
N SER A 310 -4.61 -4.85 -2.21
CA SER A 310 -5.15 -5.33 -0.92
C SER A 310 -6.62 -5.78 -1.02
N TRP A 311 -7.04 -6.25 -2.19
CA TRP A 311 -8.43 -6.71 -2.44
C TRP A 311 -8.58 -8.23 -2.46
N GLY A 312 -7.54 -8.96 -2.06
CA GLY A 312 -7.49 -10.43 -2.13
C GLY A 312 -7.33 -10.94 -3.56
N VAL A 313 -7.34 -12.27 -3.70
CA VAL A 313 -6.96 -12.97 -4.93
C VAL A 313 -8.12 -13.42 -5.82
N LYS A 314 -9.38 -13.24 -5.37
CA LYS A 314 -10.57 -13.77 -6.07
C LYS A 314 -11.24 -12.77 -7.02
N GLY A 315 -10.83 -11.50 -6.96
CA GLY A 315 -11.48 -10.37 -7.61
C GLY A 315 -10.61 -9.73 -8.69
N PHE A 316 -10.24 -8.47 -8.46
CA PHE A 316 -9.32 -7.73 -9.32
C PHE A 316 -8.00 -8.51 -9.47
N GLY A 317 -7.48 -8.61 -10.69
CA GLY A 317 -6.19 -9.25 -10.91
C GLY A 317 -6.15 -10.76 -10.62
N LYS A 318 -7.29 -11.43 -10.45
CA LYS A 318 -7.33 -12.88 -10.16
C LYS A 318 -6.71 -13.74 -11.28
N LYS A 319 -6.64 -13.20 -12.50
CA LYS A 319 -6.03 -13.81 -13.68
C LYS A 319 -4.77 -13.06 -14.12
N PHE A 320 -4.24 -12.16 -13.30
CA PHE A 320 -3.03 -11.42 -13.65
C PHE A 320 -1.88 -12.41 -13.86
N LYS A 321 -1.17 -12.25 -14.98
CA LYS A 321 0.00 -13.02 -15.36
C LYS A 321 1.11 -12.08 -15.78
N LEU A 322 2.34 -12.44 -15.46
CA LEU A 322 3.55 -11.77 -15.88
C LEU A 322 4.52 -12.84 -16.38
N ASP A 323 4.99 -12.70 -17.62
CA ASP A 323 5.92 -13.64 -18.25
C ASP A 323 5.45 -15.11 -18.14
N GLY A 324 4.13 -15.33 -18.32
CA GLY A 324 3.48 -16.63 -18.21
C GLY A 324 3.18 -17.11 -16.78
N VAL A 325 3.77 -16.49 -15.75
CA VAL A 325 3.59 -16.82 -14.33
C VAL A 325 2.37 -16.11 -13.74
N SER A 326 1.57 -16.81 -12.94
CA SER A 326 0.37 -16.24 -12.33
C SER A 326 0.68 -15.52 -11.02
N TYR A 327 0.19 -14.29 -10.87
CA TYR A 327 0.25 -13.51 -9.63
C TYR A 327 -1.14 -12.96 -9.26
N PRO A 328 -2.06 -13.80 -8.75
CA PRO A 328 -3.41 -13.38 -8.41
C PRO A 328 -3.44 -12.20 -7.41
N GLY A 329 -4.23 -11.18 -7.71
CA GLY A 329 -4.39 -9.99 -6.86
C GLY A 329 -3.34 -8.90 -7.07
N TYR A 330 -2.37 -9.13 -7.97
CA TYR A 330 -1.54 -8.10 -8.55
C TYR A 330 -2.22 -7.45 -9.76
N GLY A 331 -1.67 -6.34 -10.22
CA GLY A 331 -2.14 -5.66 -11.42
C GLY A 331 -1.06 -4.80 -12.06
N MET A 332 -1.43 -4.18 -13.17
CA MET A 332 -0.64 -3.17 -13.85
C MET A 332 -1.45 -1.88 -14.01
N ILE A 333 -0.78 -0.74 -13.97
CA ILE A 333 -1.36 0.58 -14.16
C ILE A 333 -0.47 1.40 -15.08
N THR A 334 -1.07 2.13 -16.01
CA THR A 334 -0.29 2.96 -16.95
C THR A 334 0.55 3.99 -16.18
N GLN A 335 1.78 4.23 -16.65
CA GLN A 335 2.65 5.24 -16.03
C GLN A 335 2.02 6.63 -16.13
N LYS A 336 1.31 6.93 -17.22
CA LYS A 336 0.52 8.17 -17.39
C LYS A 336 -0.46 8.38 -16.23
N TYR A 337 -1.23 7.35 -15.85
CA TYR A 337 -2.13 7.43 -14.70
C TYR A 337 -1.39 7.65 -13.40
N ALA A 338 -0.34 6.85 -13.17
CA ALA A 338 0.44 6.89 -11.94
C ALA A 338 1.08 8.26 -11.73
N HIS A 339 1.60 8.88 -12.78
CA HIS A 339 2.25 10.20 -12.68
C HIS A 339 1.26 11.35 -12.55
N GLU A 340 0.09 11.27 -13.19
CA GLU A 340 -0.90 12.35 -13.13
C GLU A 340 -1.74 12.33 -11.84
N PHE A 341 -2.16 11.15 -11.36
CA PHE A 341 -3.04 11.03 -10.19
C PHE A 341 -2.37 10.42 -8.96
N GLY A 342 -1.18 9.85 -9.13
CA GLY A 342 -0.48 9.18 -8.07
C GLY A 342 0.27 10.13 -7.14
N ARG A 343 0.47 9.64 -5.92
CA ARG A 343 1.34 10.20 -4.89
C ARG A 343 2.23 9.06 -4.43
N PHE A 344 3.52 9.21 -4.65
CA PHE A 344 4.51 8.18 -4.35
C PHE A 344 5.10 8.42 -2.97
N PHE A 345 5.31 7.35 -2.22
CA PHE A 345 5.89 7.37 -0.89
C PHE A 345 7.03 6.38 -0.83
N TYR A 346 8.22 6.87 -0.48
CA TYR A 346 9.41 6.06 -0.31
C TYR A 346 9.74 5.94 1.17
N ILE A 347 9.84 4.69 1.63
CA ILE A 347 10.12 4.32 3.01
C ILE A 347 11.38 3.47 2.99
N ASP A 348 12.41 3.94 3.68
CA ASP A 348 13.69 3.27 3.86
C ASP A 348 14.41 3.81 5.09
#